data_AF-A0A813H3S2-F1
#
_entry.id   AF-A0A813H3S2-F1
#
_cell.length_a   1.000
_cell.length_b   1.000
_cell.length_c   1.000
_cell.angle_alpha   90.00
_cell.angle_beta   90.00
_cell.angle_gamma   90.00
#
_symmetry.space_group_name_H-M   'P 1'
#
loop_
_entity.id
_entity.type
_entity.pdbx_description
1 polymer ?
#
loop_
_entity_poly.entity_id
_entity_poly.type
_entity_poly.pdbx_seq_one_letter_code
_entity_poly.pdbx_strand_id
1 'polypeptide(L)'
;VLAHRVVLASPEDGSYFSAALRWAVGSTVVMSQGLSQEALTNLLRLRYGAEDVDVGCILEARHFAELFDWPAVRKRLEARLEQLLADSGAIDGESLLAVVTHAEESASMPAHLKAAALAAAVRHWSKVVQASEGAAAAVGSGSGLSSERKAELGTLSKVRHRDGHVCGSLEEYLHAAADDLSMWEREMAVDAPQTARRQVELAWQHWHQILFEYGHIFGAANAENWREKVRCQRETLRDERLRKRGAAMKLPEGKVWFEASLDWREVPSNGICPGGLEYRCDMQTSRNYARLP
;
A
#
# COMPACT_ATOMS: atom_id res chain seq x y z
N VAL A 1 -26.55 -25.58 -20.81
CA VAL A 1 -25.77 -25.01 -21.94
C VAL A 1 -25.18 -26.16 -22.75
N LEU A 2 -25.12 -26.04 -24.08
CA LEU A 2 -24.55 -27.07 -24.96
C LEU A 2 -23.11 -26.70 -25.35
N ALA A 3 -22.20 -27.67 -25.37
CA ALA A 3 -20.81 -27.48 -25.79
C ALA A 3 -20.19 -28.80 -26.30
N HIS A 4 -19.17 -28.67 -27.15
CA HIS A 4 -18.45 -29.79 -27.74
C HIS A 4 -17.40 -30.33 -26.77
N ARG A 5 -17.40 -31.65 -26.56
CA ARG A 5 -16.45 -32.33 -25.66
C ARG A 5 -14.99 -31.99 -26.01
N VAL A 6 -14.66 -31.95 -27.29
CA VAL A 6 -13.30 -31.65 -27.78
C VAL A 6 -12.83 -30.24 -27.40
N VAL A 7 -13.75 -29.29 -27.27
CA VAL A 7 -13.43 -27.90 -26.89
C VAL A 7 -13.26 -27.78 -25.37
N LEU A 8 -14.05 -28.52 -24.59
CA LEU A 8 -13.99 -28.48 -23.13
C LEU A 8 -12.79 -29.24 -22.54
N ALA A 9 -12.46 -30.40 -23.14
CA ALA A 9 -11.47 -31.36 -22.67
C ALA A 9 -10.32 -31.44 -23.68
N SER A 10 -9.45 -30.42 -23.68
CA SER A 10 -8.25 -30.42 -24.50
C SER A 10 -7.21 -31.38 -23.93
N PRO A 11 -6.27 -31.89 -24.73
CA PRO A 11 -5.14 -32.65 -24.21
C PRO A 11 -4.15 -31.81 -23.38
N GLU A 12 -4.09 -30.49 -23.63
CA GLU A 12 -3.12 -29.60 -22.96
C GLU A 12 -3.67 -28.90 -21.71
N ASP A 13 -4.99 -28.83 -21.56
CA ASP A 13 -5.70 -28.15 -20.48
C ASP A 13 -7.15 -28.68 -20.35
N GLY A 14 -7.93 -28.23 -19.37
CA GLY A 14 -9.30 -28.73 -19.22
C GLY A 14 -9.39 -30.06 -18.47
N SER A 15 -8.42 -30.35 -17.58
CA SER A 15 -8.33 -31.60 -16.83
C SER A 15 -9.62 -31.95 -16.09
N TYR A 16 -10.35 -30.94 -15.59
CA TYR A 16 -11.67 -31.12 -14.98
C TYR A 16 -12.66 -31.84 -15.92
N PHE A 17 -12.82 -31.33 -17.14
CA PHE A 17 -13.76 -31.91 -18.11
C PHE A 17 -13.23 -33.22 -18.68
N SER A 18 -11.91 -33.34 -18.89
CA SER A 18 -11.27 -34.61 -19.27
C SER A 18 -11.57 -35.71 -18.26
N ALA A 19 -11.47 -35.41 -16.95
CA ALA A 19 -11.81 -36.36 -15.90
C ALA A 19 -13.32 -36.64 -15.82
N ALA A 20 -14.15 -35.60 -15.84
CA ALA A 20 -15.60 -35.72 -15.73
C ALA A 20 -16.20 -36.53 -16.89
N LEU A 21 -15.73 -36.30 -18.12
CA LEU A 21 -16.25 -36.95 -19.33
C LEU A 21 -15.67 -38.35 -19.56
N ARG A 22 -14.55 -38.70 -18.93
CA ARG A 22 -13.96 -40.04 -19.03
C ARG A 22 -14.81 -41.12 -18.34
N TRP A 23 -15.51 -40.75 -17.28
CA TRP A 23 -16.30 -41.67 -16.45
C TRP A 23 -17.81 -41.43 -16.52
N ALA A 24 -18.25 -40.32 -17.13
CA ALA A 24 -19.67 -40.03 -17.28
C ALA A 24 -20.33 -40.97 -18.29
N VAL A 25 -21.32 -41.74 -17.84
CA VAL A 25 -22.17 -42.63 -18.65
C VAL A 25 -23.24 -41.84 -19.43
N GLY A 26 -23.08 -40.51 -19.61
CA GLY A 26 -24.09 -39.63 -20.19
C GLY A 26 -23.54 -38.40 -20.93
N SER A 27 -24.44 -37.66 -21.58
CA SER A 27 -24.15 -36.41 -22.31
C SER A 27 -24.24 -35.16 -21.44
N THR A 28 -24.50 -35.32 -20.14
CA THR A 28 -24.70 -34.22 -19.18
C THR A 28 -23.64 -34.25 -18.08
N VAL A 29 -23.10 -33.08 -17.76
CA VAL A 29 -22.19 -32.88 -16.61
C VAL A 29 -22.87 -31.90 -15.67
N VAL A 30 -23.00 -32.29 -14.41
CA VAL A 30 -23.53 -31.42 -13.36
C VAL A 30 -22.41 -30.48 -12.91
N MET A 31 -22.63 -29.17 -13.02
CA MET A 31 -21.66 -28.16 -12.61
C MET A 31 -21.64 -28.00 -11.10
N SER A 32 -20.50 -27.57 -10.57
CA SER A 32 -20.35 -27.20 -9.16
C SER A 32 -21.32 -26.08 -8.75
N GLN A 33 -21.73 -26.10 -7.49
CA GLN A 33 -22.57 -25.05 -6.93
C GLN A 33 -21.85 -23.69 -6.99
N GLY A 34 -22.61 -22.63 -7.23
CA GLY A 34 -22.09 -21.26 -7.29
C GLY A 34 -21.71 -20.75 -8.67
N LEU A 35 -21.74 -21.60 -9.72
CA LEU A 35 -21.56 -21.14 -11.10
C LEU A 35 -22.90 -20.64 -11.68
N SER A 36 -23.03 -19.33 -11.85
CA SER A 36 -24.13 -18.66 -12.54
C SER A 36 -24.16 -19.04 -14.02
N GLN A 37 -25.36 -19.01 -14.60
CA GLN A 37 -25.55 -19.32 -16.01
C GLN A 37 -24.85 -18.29 -16.91
N GLU A 38 -24.76 -17.04 -16.47
CA GLU A 38 -24.07 -15.95 -17.17
C GLU A 38 -22.56 -16.20 -17.20
N ALA A 39 -21.93 -16.47 -16.04
CA ALA A 39 -20.52 -16.79 -15.95
C ALA A 39 -20.16 -18.04 -16.78
N LEU A 40 -20.98 -19.09 -16.72
CA LEU A 40 -20.78 -20.29 -17.53
C LEU A 40 -20.84 -19.98 -19.03
N THR A 41 -21.80 -19.15 -19.45
CA THR A 41 -21.94 -18.77 -20.86
C THR A 41 -20.75 -17.93 -21.32
N ASN A 42 -20.29 -16.98 -20.50
CA ASN A 42 -19.10 -16.16 -20.76
C ASN A 42 -17.84 -17.04 -20.89
N LEU A 43 -17.62 -17.95 -19.94
CA LEU A 43 -16.50 -18.88 -19.95
C LEU A 43 -16.47 -19.75 -21.20
N LEU A 44 -17.63 -20.28 -21.60
CA LEU A 44 -17.73 -21.06 -22.82
C LEU A 44 -17.41 -20.21 -24.04
N ARG A 45 -17.98 -19.00 -24.17
CA ARG A 45 -17.65 -18.08 -25.28
C ARG A 45 -16.16 -17.82 -25.40
N LEU A 46 -15.50 -17.50 -24.28
CA LEU A 46 -14.05 -17.30 -24.23
C LEU A 46 -13.28 -18.56 -24.64
N ARG A 47 -13.75 -19.73 -24.21
CA ARG A 47 -13.17 -21.02 -24.61
C ARG A 47 -13.33 -21.31 -26.11
N TYR A 48 -14.42 -20.86 -26.74
CA TYR A 48 -14.62 -20.90 -28.19
C TYR A 48 -13.88 -19.79 -28.95
N GLY A 49 -13.11 -18.94 -28.26
CA GLY A 49 -12.27 -17.93 -28.88
C GLY A 49 -12.87 -16.53 -28.95
N ALA A 50 -14.00 -16.26 -28.28
CA ALA A 50 -14.50 -14.88 -28.14
C ALA A 50 -13.45 -13.98 -27.47
N GLU A 51 -13.45 -12.71 -27.85
CA GLU A 51 -12.56 -11.67 -27.29
C GLU A 51 -13.22 -10.89 -26.15
N ASP A 52 -14.53 -10.71 -26.23
CA ASP A 52 -15.29 -9.94 -25.24
C ASP A 52 -15.40 -10.69 -23.92
N VAL A 53 -14.93 -10.04 -22.86
CA VAL A 53 -15.07 -10.50 -21.47
C VAL A 53 -16.20 -9.71 -20.82
N ASP A 54 -17.22 -10.42 -20.37
CA ASP A 54 -18.26 -9.84 -19.51
C ASP A 54 -17.68 -9.48 -18.14
N VAL A 55 -17.80 -8.20 -17.77
CA VAL A 55 -17.26 -7.63 -16.54
C VAL A 55 -18.09 -8.02 -15.33
N GLY A 56 -19.41 -8.19 -15.48
CA GLY A 56 -20.33 -8.43 -14.35
C GLY A 56 -20.04 -9.76 -13.63
N CYS A 57 -19.53 -10.75 -14.37
CA CYS A 57 -19.19 -12.06 -13.84
C CYS A 57 -17.68 -12.36 -13.84
N ILE A 58 -16.80 -11.35 -13.96
CA ILE A 58 -15.37 -11.56 -14.21
C ILE A 58 -14.65 -12.33 -13.10
N LEU A 59 -14.97 -12.07 -11.82
CA LEU A 59 -14.38 -12.75 -10.67
C LEU A 59 -14.82 -14.21 -10.59
N GLU A 60 -16.11 -14.43 -10.80
CA GLU A 60 -16.72 -15.76 -10.82
C GLU A 60 -16.14 -16.59 -11.98
N ALA A 61 -16.13 -16.02 -13.18
CA ALA A 61 -15.53 -16.63 -14.36
C ALA A 61 -14.05 -16.96 -14.12
N ARG A 62 -13.28 -16.06 -13.49
CA ARG A 62 -11.86 -16.32 -13.18
C ARG A 62 -11.71 -17.53 -12.26
N HIS A 63 -12.49 -17.61 -11.19
CA HIS A 63 -12.45 -18.73 -10.24
C HIS A 63 -12.75 -20.06 -10.94
N PHE A 64 -13.80 -20.11 -11.76
CA PHE A 64 -14.15 -21.34 -12.48
C PHE A 64 -13.20 -21.66 -13.64
N ALA A 65 -12.58 -20.67 -14.28
CA ALA A 65 -11.51 -20.91 -15.26
C ALA A 65 -10.30 -21.60 -14.62
N GLU A 66 -9.99 -21.27 -13.36
CA GLU A 66 -8.98 -21.99 -12.58
C GLU A 66 -9.44 -23.41 -12.23
N LEU A 67 -10.67 -23.58 -11.73
CA LEU A 67 -11.22 -24.90 -11.39
C LEU A 67 -11.28 -25.84 -12.61
N PHE A 68 -11.66 -25.30 -13.77
CA PHE A 68 -11.72 -26.04 -15.03
C PHE A 68 -10.36 -26.30 -15.64
N ASP A 69 -9.29 -25.73 -15.08
CA ASP A 69 -7.93 -25.81 -15.60
C ASP A 69 -7.83 -25.25 -17.02
N TRP A 70 -8.34 -24.02 -17.22
CA TRP A 70 -8.29 -23.28 -18.49
C TRP A 70 -7.37 -22.05 -18.37
N PRO A 71 -6.03 -22.24 -18.37
CA PRO A 71 -5.07 -21.18 -18.07
C PRO A 71 -5.10 -20.02 -19.08
N ALA A 72 -5.38 -20.29 -20.36
CA ALA A 72 -5.49 -19.25 -21.39
C ALA A 72 -6.71 -18.33 -21.15
N VAL A 73 -7.86 -18.91 -20.77
CA VAL A 73 -9.07 -18.15 -20.43
C VAL A 73 -8.84 -17.35 -19.15
N ARG A 74 -8.26 -17.98 -18.12
CA ARG A 74 -7.91 -17.31 -16.87
C ARG A 74 -7.01 -16.10 -17.12
N LYS A 75 -5.95 -16.24 -17.92
CA LYS A 75 -5.03 -15.14 -18.25
C LYS A 75 -5.73 -13.98 -18.98
N ARG A 76 -6.70 -14.27 -19.85
CA ARG A 76 -7.51 -13.23 -20.52
C ARG A 76 -8.40 -12.47 -19.53
N LEU A 77 -9.07 -13.19 -18.63
CA LEU A 77 -9.88 -12.59 -17.56
C LEU A 77 -9.03 -11.72 -16.64
N GLU A 78 -7.84 -12.20 -16.27
CA GLU A 78 -6.87 -11.47 -15.45
C GLU A 78 -6.38 -10.19 -16.14
N ALA A 79 -5.98 -10.27 -17.41
CA ALA A 79 -5.57 -9.10 -18.19
C ALA A 79 -6.70 -8.08 -18.33
N ARG A 80 -7.95 -8.54 -18.52
CA ARG A 80 -9.11 -7.64 -18.58
C ARG A 80 -9.36 -6.97 -17.24
N LEU A 81 -9.28 -7.72 -16.13
CA LEU A 81 -9.43 -7.18 -14.78
C LEU A 81 -8.37 -6.12 -14.49
N GLU A 82 -7.11 -6.36 -14.88
CA GLU A 82 -6.02 -5.39 -14.72
C GLU A 82 -6.30 -4.09 -15.47
N GLN A 83 -6.80 -4.17 -16.71
CA GLN A 83 -7.20 -2.99 -17.49
C GLN A 83 -8.32 -2.19 -16.79
N LEU A 84 -9.32 -2.88 -16.24
CA LEU A 84 -10.42 -2.24 -15.52
C LEU A 84 -9.96 -1.56 -14.23
N LEU A 85 -9.01 -2.15 -13.52
CA LEU A 85 -8.44 -1.57 -12.29
C LEU A 85 -7.52 -0.38 -12.58
N ALA A 86 -6.88 -0.35 -13.75
CA ALA A 86 -6.07 0.77 -14.21
C ALA A 86 -6.93 1.97 -14.65
N ASP A 87 -8.11 1.72 -15.24
CA ASP A 87 -9.00 2.78 -15.72
C ASP A 87 -9.88 3.35 -14.60
N SER A 88 -9.60 4.61 -14.25
CA SER A 88 -10.25 5.35 -13.16
C SER A 88 -11.78 5.55 -13.30
N GLY A 89 -12.34 5.35 -14.50
CA GLY A 89 -13.75 5.54 -14.79
C GLY A 89 -14.55 4.24 -14.99
N ALA A 90 -13.89 3.11 -15.20
CA ALA A 90 -14.55 1.91 -15.73
C ALA A 90 -15.26 1.05 -14.67
N ILE A 91 -14.82 1.11 -13.41
CA ILE A 91 -15.34 0.28 -12.32
C ILE A 91 -16.22 1.08 -11.34
N ASP A 92 -17.39 0.55 -11.03
CA ASP A 92 -18.27 1.06 -9.98
C ASP A 92 -17.73 0.68 -8.58
N GLY A 93 -18.24 1.34 -7.55
CA GLY A 93 -17.76 1.15 -6.17
C GLY A 93 -18.03 -0.26 -5.62
N GLU A 94 -19.15 -0.88 -6.01
CA GLU A 94 -19.55 -2.20 -5.52
C GLU A 94 -18.67 -3.29 -6.14
N SER A 95 -18.46 -3.23 -7.47
CA SER A 95 -17.54 -4.11 -8.18
C SER A 95 -16.11 -3.97 -7.65
N LEU A 96 -15.64 -2.75 -7.39
CA LEU A 96 -14.30 -2.54 -6.84
C LEU A 96 -14.17 -3.13 -5.42
N LEU A 97 -15.17 -2.95 -4.57
CA LEU A 97 -15.20 -3.55 -3.23
C LEU A 97 -15.17 -5.08 -3.31
N ALA A 98 -15.93 -5.68 -4.22
CA ALA A 98 -15.94 -7.12 -4.45
C ALA A 98 -14.56 -7.64 -4.90
N VAL A 99 -13.90 -6.95 -5.83
CA VAL A 99 -12.55 -7.32 -6.30
C VAL A 99 -11.53 -7.26 -5.17
N VAL A 100 -11.53 -6.20 -4.35
CA VAL A 100 -10.58 -6.04 -3.24
C VAL A 100 -10.83 -7.10 -2.16
N THR A 101 -12.09 -7.38 -1.85
CA THR A 101 -12.46 -8.40 -0.86
C THR A 101 -12.02 -9.78 -1.34
N HIS A 102 -12.25 -10.10 -2.63
CA HIS A 102 -11.76 -11.33 -3.23
C HIS A 102 -10.23 -11.42 -3.28
N ALA A 103 -9.53 -10.30 -3.49
CA ALA A 103 -8.06 -10.26 -3.50
C ALA A 103 -7.45 -10.60 -2.13
N GLU A 104 -8.10 -10.19 -1.03
CA GLU A 104 -7.70 -10.52 0.34
C GLU A 104 -7.96 -12.00 0.66
N GLU A 105 -9.15 -12.51 0.32
CA GLU A 105 -9.57 -13.88 0.65
C GLU A 105 -8.91 -14.95 -0.23
N SER A 106 -8.66 -14.62 -1.50
CA SER A 106 -8.18 -15.60 -2.48
C SER A 106 -6.67 -15.77 -2.44
N ALA A 107 -6.20 -16.96 -2.05
CA ALA A 107 -4.80 -17.34 -2.18
C ALA A 107 -4.35 -17.49 -3.64
N SER A 108 -5.29 -17.75 -4.57
CA SER A 108 -4.97 -18.03 -5.98
C SER A 108 -4.83 -16.78 -6.85
N MET A 109 -5.14 -15.60 -6.33
CA MET A 109 -4.99 -14.36 -7.09
C MET A 109 -3.50 -13.95 -7.20
N PRO A 110 -2.99 -13.68 -8.42
CA PRO A 110 -1.63 -13.21 -8.62
C PRO A 110 -1.30 -11.94 -7.82
N ALA A 111 -0.08 -11.86 -7.29
CA ALA A 111 0.37 -10.72 -6.48
C ALA A 111 0.22 -9.37 -7.19
N HIS A 112 0.50 -9.31 -8.50
CA HIS A 112 0.34 -8.06 -9.27
C HIS A 112 -1.11 -7.60 -9.36
N LEU A 113 -2.08 -8.51 -9.51
CA LEU A 113 -3.50 -8.17 -9.50
C LEU A 113 -3.98 -7.73 -8.11
N LYS A 114 -3.49 -8.38 -7.05
CA LYS A 114 -3.76 -7.93 -5.68
C LYS A 114 -3.28 -6.50 -5.46
N ALA A 115 -2.04 -6.21 -5.86
CA ALA A 115 -1.47 -4.87 -5.79
C ALA A 115 -2.27 -3.86 -6.62
N ALA A 116 -2.68 -4.23 -7.85
CA ALA A 116 -3.50 -3.39 -8.71
C ALA A 116 -4.88 -3.07 -8.08
N ALA A 117 -5.52 -4.07 -7.46
CA ALA A 117 -6.80 -3.91 -6.78
C ALA A 117 -6.70 -2.97 -5.57
N LEU A 118 -5.69 -3.18 -4.72
CA LEU A 118 -5.42 -2.31 -3.57
C LEU A 118 -5.11 -0.88 -4.02
N ALA A 119 -4.26 -0.72 -5.04
CA ALA A 119 -3.93 0.59 -5.60
C ALA A 119 -5.17 1.29 -6.17
N ALA A 120 -6.06 0.57 -6.85
CA ALA A 120 -7.33 1.10 -7.34
C ALA A 120 -8.26 1.49 -6.17
N ALA A 121 -8.30 0.71 -5.10
CA ALA A 121 -9.07 1.02 -3.90
C ALA A 121 -8.59 2.32 -3.22
N VAL A 122 -7.27 2.51 -3.11
CA VAL A 122 -6.68 3.76 -2.60
C VAL A 122 -7.03 4.94 -3.52
N ARG A 123 -6.98 4.74 -4.85
CA ARG A 123 -7.34 5.80 -5.82
C ARG A 123 -8.81 6.22 -5.71
N HIS A 124 -9.70 5.28 -5.46
CA HIS A 124 -11.16 5.47 -5.46
C HIS A 124 -11.78 5.22 -4.09
N TRP A 125 -11.05 5.57 -3.02
CA TRP A 125 -11.42 5.24 -1.65
C TRP A 125 -12.83 5.71 -1.27
N SER A 126 -13.25 6.91 -1.71
CA SER A 126 -14.60 7.43 -1.45
C SER A 126 -15.71 6.53 -2.00
N LYS A 127 -15.52 5.96 -3.20
CA LYS A 127 -16.48 5.02 -3.81
C LYS A 127 -16.53 3.70 -3.01
N VAL A 128 -15.37 3.21 -2.57
CA VAL A 128 -15.26 1.96 -1.80
C VAL A 128 -15.92 2.10 -0.43
N VAL A 129 -15.74 3.23 0.24
CA VAL A 129 -16.38 3.50 1.54
C VAL A 129 -17.89 3.52 1.39
N GLN A 130 -18.42 4.29 0.42
CA GLN A 130 -19.87 4.35 0.15
C GLN A 130 -20.46 2.98 -0.16
N ALA A 131 -19.79 2.19 -1.01
CA ALA A 131 -20.22 0.82 -1.32
C ALA A 131 -20.19 -0.07 -0.07
N SER A 132 -19.17 0.07 0.79
CA SER A 132 -19.05 -0.74 2.00
C SER A 132 -20.11 -0.40 3.06
N GLU A 133 -20.52 0.87 3.14
CA GLU A 133 -21.59 1.33 4.03
C GLU A 133 -22.96 0.90 3.51
N GLY A 134 -23.19 0.99 2.20
CA GLY A 134 -24.40 0.48 1.54
C GLY A 134 -24.57 -1.03 1.71
N ALA A 135 -23.49 -1.80 1.54
CA ALA A 135 -23.49 -3.25 1.74
C ALA A 135 -23.78 -3.65 3.19
N ALA A 136 -23.22 -2.93 4.17
CA ALA A 136 -23.48 -3.16 5.59
C ALA A 136 -24.95 -2.87 5.98
N ALA A 137 -25.61 -1.95 5.29
CA ALA A 137 -27.01 -1.63 5.50
C ALA A 137 -27.98 -2.60 4.81
N ALA A 138 -27.56 -3.22 3.70
CA ALA A 138 -28.45 -3.99 2.84
C ALA A 138 -28.74 -5.41 3.35
N VAL A 139 -27.76 -6.15 3.88
CA VAL A 139 -27.95 -7.51 4.42
C VAL A 139 -26.80 -7.81 5.38
N GLY A 140 -27.04 -8.52 6.49
CA GLY A 140 -26.02 -9.01 7.44
C GLY A 140 -25.05 -10.07 6.88
N SER A 141 -24.64 -9.93 5.62
CA SER A 141 -23.64 -10.74 4.94
C SER A 141 -22.26 -10.17 5.24
N GLY A 142 -21.41 -10.95 5.90
CA GLY A 142 -20.04 -10.60 6.30
C GLY A 142 -19.03 -10.44 5.16
N SER A 143 -19.46 -10.12 3.93
CA SER A 143 -18.57 -9.85 2.81
C SER A 143 -18.16 -8.38 2.81
N GLY A 144 -17.13 -8.05 3.57
CA GLY A 144 -16.60 -6.70 3.62
C GLY A 144 -15.17 -6.67 4.13
N LEU A 145 -14.46 -5.60 3.79
CA LEU A 145 -13.11 -5.38 4.27
C LEU A 145 -13.08 -5.33 5.81
N SER A 146 -12.06 -5.92 6.41
CA SER A 146 -11.83 -5.84 7.85
C SER A 146 -11.70 -4.38 8.30
N SER A 147 -12.05 -4.09 9.56
CA SER A 147 -11.92 -2.75 10.13
C SER A 147 -10.48 -2.21 10.01
N GLU A 148 -9.50 -3.08 10.25
CA GLU A 148 -8.07 -2.80 10.11
C GLU A 148 -7.72 -2.40 8.67
N ARG A 149 -8.16 -3.20 7.68
CA ARG A 149 -7.89 -2.91 6.26
C ARG A 149 -8.55 -1.62 5.80
N LYS A 150 -9.76 -1.33 6.29
CA LYS A 150 -10.43 -0.05 6.00
C LYS A 150 -9.65 1.14 6.56
N ALA A 151 -9.15 1.03 7.78
CA ALA A 151 -8.33 2.08 8.40
C ALA A 151 -6.99 2.28 7.64
N GLU A 152 -6.36 1.18 7.21
CA GLU A 152 -5.13 1.23 6.43
C GLU A 152 -5.33 1.91 5.07
N LEU A 153 -6.29 1.45 4.27
CA LEU A 153 -6.60 2.04 2.95
C LEU A 153 -7.04 3.50 3.06
N GLY A 154 -7.77 3.85 4.12
CA GLY A 154 -8.12 5.23 4.41
C GLY A 154 -6.90 6.11 4.68
N THR A 155 -5.91 5.58 5.42
CA THR A 155 -4.64 6.29 5.68
C THR A 155 -3.80 6.40 4.41
N LEU A 156 -3.68 5.33 3.62
CA LEU A 156 -3.00 5.33 2.33
C LEU A 156 -3.64 6.31 1.33
N SER A 157 -4.96 6.45 1.37
CA SER A 157 -5.66 7.45 0.56
C SER A 157 -5.27 8.87 0.97
N LYS A 158 -5.17 9.17 2.28
CA LYS A 158 -4.69 10.49 2.75
C LYS A 158 -3.25 10.76 2.29
N VAL A 159 -2.37 9.77 2.40
CA VAL A 159 -0.98 9.85 1.91
C VAL A 159 -0.96 10.17 0.41
N ARG A 160 -1.72 9.44 -0.41
CA ARG A 160 -1.84 9.71 -1.84
C ARG A 160 -2.29 11.14 -2.14
N HIS A 161 -3.27 11.68 -1.41
CA HIS A 161 -3.76 13.04 -1.66
C HIS A 161 -2.70 14.11 -1.36
N ARG A 162 -1.79 13.84 -0.42
CA ARG A 162 -0.72 14.76 -0.05
C ARG A 162 0.50 14.62 -0.95
N ASP A 163 0.99 13.39 -1.12
CA ASP A 163 2.29 13.12 -1.73
C ASP A 163 2.18 12.64 -3.19
N GLY A 164 0.96 12.36 -3.66
CA GLY A 164 0.69 11.92 -5.04
C GLY A 164 1.03 10.45 -5.32
N HIS A 165 1.66 9.75 -4.38
CA HIS A 165 2.09 8.37 -4.54
C HIS A 165 1.07 7.35 -4.01
N VAL A 166 1.01 6.19 -4.66
CA VAL A 166 0.17 5.06 -4.23
C VAL A 166 1.09 3.94 -3.75
N CYS A 167 1.08 3.69 -2.45
CA CYS A 167 1.85 2.60 -1.83
C CYS A 167 0.98 1.35 -1.68
N GLY A 168 1.60 0.17 -1.71
CA GLY A 168 0.92 -1.11 -1.52
C GLY A 168 0.58 -1.38 -0.05
N SER A 169 1.35 -0.84 0.88
CA SER A 169 1.08 -0.91 2.33
C SER A 169 1.58 0.33 3.08
N LEU A 170 1.11 0.53 4.31
CA LEU A 170 1.66 1.57 5.19
C LEU A 170 3.12 1.30 5.58
N GLU A 171 3.52 0.04 5.73
CA GLU A 171 4.92 -0.33 6.01
C GLU A 171 5.86 0.10 4.87
N GLU A 172 5.44 -0.16 3.62
CA GLU A 172 6.20 0.23 2.43
C GLU A 172 6.37 1.76 2.38
N TYR A 173 5.30 2.50 2.63
CA TYR A 173 5.36 3.96 2.70
C TYR A 173 6.30 4.44 3.81
N LEU A 174 6.18 3.90 5.02
CA LEU A 174 7.00 4.30 6.16
C LEU A 174 8.50 4.02 5.90
N HIS A 175 8.82 2.92 5.22
CA HIS A 175 10.19 2.58 4.83
C HIS A 175 10.71 3.59 3.80
N ALA A 176 10.03 3.72 2.67
CA ALA A 176 10.45 4.58 1.57
C ALA A 176 10.57 6.04 2.01
N ALA A 177 9.56 6.55 2.73
CA ALA A 177 9.57 7.92 3.22
C ALA A 177 10.68 8.16 4.25
N ALA A 178 10.98 7.21 5.14
CA ALA A 178 12.08 7.37 6.10
C ALA A 178 13.45 7.41 5.41
N ASP A 179 13.66 6.56 4.39
CA ASP A 179 14.90 6.51 3.62
C ASP A 179 15.07 7.80 2.80
N ASP A 180 14.02 8.25 2.11
CA ASP A 180 14.03 9.48 1.32
C ASP A 180 14.26 10.72 2.20
N LEU A 181 13.60 10.80 3.36
CA LEU A 181 13.81 11.91 4.30
C LEU A 181 15.22 11.89 4.90
N SER A 182 15.76 10.71 5.17
CA SER A 182 17.14 10.55 5.64
C SER A 182 18.16 10.96 4.58
N MET A 183 17.91 10.61 3.31
CA MET A 183 18.72 11.04 2.17
C MET A 183 18.64 12.56 1.99
N TRP A 184 17.44 13.13 2.05
CA TRP A 184 17.24 14.56 1.94
C TRP A 184 17.95 15.32 3.09
N GLU A 185 17.87 14.82 4.33
CA GLU A 185 18.62 15.36 5.46
C GLU A 185 20.14 15.29 5.26
N ARG A 186 20.65 14.21 4.66
CA ARG A 186 22.07 14.00 4.40
C ARG A 186 22.61 14.94 3.33
N GLU A 187 21.85 15.18 2.27
CA GLU A 187 22.23 16.02 1.13
C GLU A 187 21.97 17.51 1.37
N MET A 188 21.20 17.84 2.41
CA MET A 188 20.87 19.22 2.74
C MET A 188 22.13 20.05 3.03
N ALA A 189 22.35 21.06 2.19
CA ALA A 189 23.50 21.93 2.30
C ALA A 189 23.50 22.75 3.61
N VAL A 190 24.70 23.15 4.03
CA VAL A 190 24.93 23.89 5.29
C VAL A 190 24.31 25.30 5.25
N ASP A 191 24.23 25.87 4.06
CA ASP A 191 23.64 27.15 3.70
C ASP A 191 22.22 27.02 3.13
N ALA A 192 21.63 25.81 3.20
CA ALA A 192 20.26 25.60 2.73
C ALA A 192 19.29 26.61 3.37
N PRO A 193 18.39 27.20 2.58
CA PRO A 193 17.39 28.14 3.08
C PRO A 193 16.60 27.57 4.25
N GLN A 194 16.22 28.43 5.20
CA GLN A 194 15.37 28.02 6.34
C GLN A 194 14.04 27.39 5.89
N THR A 195 13.53 27.80 4.72
CA THR A 195 12.32 27.22 4.12
C THR A 195 12.51 25.74 3.78
N ALA A 196 13.65 25.35 3.22
CA ALA A 196 13.96 23.95 2.90
C ALA A 196 14.09 23.11 4.18
N ARG A 197 14.74 23.65 5.23
CA ARG A 197 14.80 22.98 6.54
C ARG A 197 13.43 22.76 7.15
N ARG A 198 12.57 23.77 7.09
CA ARG A 198 11.17 23.67 7.55
C ARG A 198 10.39 22.61 6.77
N GLN A 199 10.59 22.50 5.46
CA GLN A 199 9.94 21.47 4.65
C GLN A 199 10.32 20.05 5.08
N VAL A 200 11.61 19.80 5.34
CA VAL A 200 12.09 18.49 5.83
C VAL A 200 11.44 18.16 7.18
N GLU A 201 11.39 19.11 8.12
CA GLU A 201 10.76 18.88 9.42
C GLU A 201 9.25 18.67 9.31
N LEU A 202 8.54 19.41 8.45
CA LEU A 202 7.12 19.19 8.17
C LEU A 202 6.85 17.82 7.56
N ALA A 203 7.80 17.30 6.78
CA ALA A 203 7.70 15.96 6.21
C ALA A 203 7.95 14.88 7.28
N TRP A 204 8.90 15.07 8.20
CA TRP A 204 9.05 14.21 9.38
C TRP A 204 7.83 14.22 10.30
N GLN A 205 7.22 15.38 10.52
CA GLN A 205 5.97 15.48 11.30
C GLN A 205 4.86 14.66 10.66
N HIS A 206 4.76 14.70 9.33
CA HIS A 206 3.80 13.87 8.61
C HIS A 206 4.10 12.39 8.74
N TRP A 207 5.37 12.00 8.54
CA TRP A 207 5.79 10.61 8.75
C TRP A 207 5.44 10.12 10.15
N HIS A 208 5.66 10.94 11.19
CA HIS A 208 5.26 10.62 12.57
C HIS A 208 3.74 10.49 12.74
N GLN A 209 2.96 11.31 12.06
CA GLN A 209 1.50 11.20 12.06
C GLN A 209 1.04 9.87 11.43
N ILE A 210 1.61 9.50 10.28
CA ILE A 210 1.29 8.22 9.63
C ILE A 210 1.75 7.04 10.48
N LEU A 211 2.89 7.15 11.15
CA LEU A 211 3.37 6.13 12.09
C LEU A 211 2.46 5.96 13.31
N PHE A 212 1.83 7.05 13.77
CA PHE A 212 0.84 6.98 14.83
C PHE A 212 -0.40 6.20 14.38
N GLU A 213 -0.93 6.48 13.19
CA GLU A 213 -2.05 5.74 12.59
C GLU A 213 -1.67 4.26 12.39
N TYR A 214 -0.47 3.99 11.90
CA TYR A 214 0.07 2.63 11.79
C TYR A 214 0.09 1.91 13.15
N GLY A 215 0.51 2.59 14.22
CA GLY A 215 0.49 2.03 15.57
C GLY A 215 -0.91 1.77 16.13
N HIS A 216 -1.92 2.51 15.69
CA HIS A 216 -3.32 2.22 16.00
C HIS A 216 -3.85 0.98 15.28
N ILE A 217 -3.41 0.73 14.05
CA ILE A 217 -3.89 -0.39 13.23
C ILE A 217 -3.14 -1.69 13.58
N PHE A 218 -1.80 -1.64 13.59
CA PHE A 218 -0.94 -2.82 13.72
C PHE A 218 -0.28 -2.97 15.10
N GLY A 219 -0.58 -2.06 16.03
CA GLY A 219 -0.13 -2.11 17.42
C GLY A 219 1.04 -1.16 17.75
N ALA A 220 0.99 -0.60 18.95
CA ALA A 220 1.94 0.42 19.42
C ALA A 220 3.40 -0.09 19.47
N ALA A 221 3.61 -1.36 19.78
CA ALA A 221 4.96 -1.96 19.83
C ALA A 221 5.65 -1.93 18.46
N ASN A 222 4.90 -2.20 17.39
CA ASN A 222 5.43 -2.15 16.04
C ASN A 222 5.79 -0.71 15.65
N ALA A 223 4.94 0.26 15.97
CA ALA A 223 5.23 1.67 15.73
C ALA A 223 6.46 2.16 16.52
N GLU A 224 6.65 1.71 17.76
CA GLU A 224 7.82 2.11 18.56
C GLU A 224 9.13 1.51 18.01
N ASN A 225 9.11 0.26 17.55
CA ASN A 225 10.26 -0.34 16.86
C ASN A 225 10.70 0.49 15.64
N TRP A 226 9.72 1.02 14.91
CA TRP A 226 9.95 1.92 13.79
C TRP A 226 10.52 3.27 14.23
N ARG A 227 9.95 3.88 15.27
CA ARG A 227 10.47 5.13 15.84
C ARG A 227 11.91 4.98 16.28
N GLU A 228 12.25 3.89 16.94
CA GLU A 228 13.60 3.66 17.45
C GLU A 228 14.60 3.48 16.31
N LYS A 229 14.25 2.69 15.28
CA LYS A 229 15.09 2.53 14.08
C LYS A 229 15.39 3.87 13.42
N VAL A 230 14.37 4.69 13.18
CA VAL A 230 14.54 6.01 12.55
C VAL A 230 15.26 6.98 13.47
N ARG A 231 15.04 6.91 14.79
CA ARG A 231 15.79 7.70 15.79
C ARG A 231 17.29 7.42 15.71
N CYS A 232 17.69 6.14 15.77
CA CYS A 232 19.09 5.75 15.64
C CYS A 232 19.69 6.19 14.29
N GLN A 233 18.96 6.02 13.19
CA GLN A 233 19.39 6.50 11.87
C GLN A 233 19.60 8.02 11.84
N ARG A 234 18.67 8.81 12.38
CA ARG A 234 18.80 10.27 12.42
C ARG A 234 19.92 10.72 13.36
N GLU A 235 20.17 10.02 14.46
CA GLU A 235 21.30 10.30 15.36
C GLU A 235 22.65 10.08 14.67
N THR A 236 22.81 8.94 13.98
CA THR A 236 24.03 8.67 13.20
C THR A 236 24.26 9.69 12.09
N LEU A 237 23.20 10.06 11.36
CA LEU A 237 23.26 11.12 10.34
C LEU A 237 23.65 12.48 10.92
N ARG A 238 23.10 12.83 12.10
CA ARG A 238 23.47 14.06 12.80
C ARG A 238 24.94 14.04 13.17
N ASP A 239 25.44 12.97 13.79
CA ASP A 239 26.85 12.86 14.18
C ASP A 239 27.80 12.96 12.97
N GLU A 240 27.43 12.35 11.83
CA GLU A 240 28.17 12.50 10.57
C GLU A 240 28.20 13.96 10.09
N ARG A 241 27.05 14.66 10.11
CA ARG A 241 26.97 16.07 9.69
C ARG A 241 27.74 16.97 10.64
N LEU A 242 27.65 16.74 11.95
CA LEU A 242 28.40 17.48 12.96
C LEU A 242 29.91 17.33 12.74
N ARG A 243 30.39 16.12 12.46
CA ARG A 243 31.80 15.86 12.12
C ARG A 243 32.22 16.56 10.83
N LYS A 244 31.46 16.39 9.74
CA LYS A 244 31.75 17.03 8.45
C LYS A 244 31.80 18.56 8.59
N ARG A 245 30.88 19.14 9.35
CA ARG A 245 30.80 20.57 9.59
C ARG A 245 31.91 21.09 10.51
N GLY A 246 32.26 20.34 11.55
CA GLY A 246 33.41 20.64 12.40
C GLY A 246 34.72 20.69 11.60
N ALA A 247 34.91 19.73 10.69
CA ALA A 247 36.04 19.71 9.76
C ALA A 247 36.02 20.90 8.78
N ALA A 248 34.87 21.18 8.16
CA ALA A 248 34.74 22.29 7.20
C ALA A 248 35.00 23.66 7.82
N MET A 249 34.54 23.89 9.06
CA MET A 249 34.74 25.15 9.77
C MET A 249 36.05 25.23 10.56
N LYS A 250 36.89 24.17 10.51
CA LYS A 250 38.14 24.07 11.27
C LYS A 250 37.94 24.45 12.74
N LEU A 251 36.92 23.85 13.37
CA LEU A 251 36.60 24.16 14.76
C LEU A 251 37.81 23.84 15.68
N PRO A 252 38.02 24.62 16.75
CA PRO A 252 39.06 24.33 17.73
C PRO A 252 38.91 22.92 18.30
N GLU A 253 40.04 22.31 18.67
CA GLU A 253 40.05 20.96 19.25
C GLU A 253 39.13 20.87 20.47
N GLY A 254 38.32 19.82 20.53
CA GLY A 254 37.33 19.63 21.59
C GLY A 254 36.03 20.42 21.44
N LYS A 255 35.87 21.30 20.44
CA LYS A 255 34.61 22.00 20.16
C LYS A 255 33.76 21.26 19.13
N VAL A 256 32.45 21.23 19.35
CA VAL A 256 31.48 20.56 18.47
C VAL A 256 30.49 21.58 17.94
N TRP A 257 30.13 21.50 16.66
CA TRP A 257 29.08 22.34 16.12
C TRP A 257 27.71 21.94 16.70
N PHE A 258 26.87 22.89 17.07
CA PHE A 258 25.49 22.60 17.45
C PHE A 258 24.56 22.74 16.24
N GLU A 259 23.93 21.64 15.85
CA GLU A 259 22.90 21.63 14.81
C GLU A 259 21.53 21.93 15.41
N ALA A 260 21.03 23.15 15.15
CA ALA A 260 19.73 23.58 15.62
C ALA A 260 18.58 22.88 14.89
N SER A 261 17.54 22.54 15.65
CA SER A 261 16.26 21.98 15.20
C SER A 261 15.10 22.89 15.61
N LEU A 262 13.87 22.61 15.15
CA LEU A 262 12.67 23.27 15.66
C LEU A 262 12.32 22.82 17.10
N ASP A 263 12.72 21.62 17.48
CA ASP A 263 12.57 21.11 18.83
C ASP A 263 13.66 21.65 19.76
N TRP A 264 13.31 21.83 21.04
CA TRP A 264 14.27 22.15 22.09
C TRP A 264 15.28 21.03 22.27
N ARG A 265 16.56 21.32 22.02
CA ARG A 265 17.65 20.35 22.18
C ARG A 265 18.72 20.85 23.12
N GLU A 266 19.23 19.95 23.94
CA GLU A 266 20.34 20.25 24.85
C GLU A 266 21.58 20.63 24.03
N VAL A 267 22.17 21.76 24.38
CA VAL A 267 23.43 22.25 23.81
C VAL A 267 24.57 21.62 24.59
N PRO A 268 25.48 20.88 23.92
CA PRO A 268 26.65 20.33 24.58
C PRO A 268 27.49 21.43 25.24
N SER A 269 28.12 21.14 26.38
CA SER A 269 28.97 22.11 27.09
C SER A 269 30.14 22.63 26.24
N ASN A 270 30.57 21.84 25.25
CA ASN A 270 31.58 22.19 24.25
C ASN A 270 31.00 22.62 22.89
N GLY A 271 29.69 22.89 22.83
CA GLY A 271 28.96 23.28 21.63
C GLY A 271 29.27 24.71 21.16
N ILE A 272 29.36 24.89 19.84
CA ILE A 272 29.35 26.19 19.17
C ILE A 272 28.01 26.33 18.43
N CYS A 273 27.21 27.30 18.82
CA CYS A 273 25.88 27.51 18.27
C CYS A 273 25.89 28.53 17.12
N PRO A 274 25.08 28.31 16.06
CA PRO A 274 24.80 29.36 15.07
C PRO A 274 24.09 30.55 15.71
N GLY A 275 24.24 31.73 15.10
CA GLY A 275 23.46 32.91 15.47
C GLY A 275 21.98 32.77 15.13
N GLY A 276 21.12 33.49 15.86
CA GLY A 276 19.67 33.53 15.59
C GLY A 276 18.85 32.38 16.17
N LEU A 277 19.38 31.66 17.17
CA LEU A 277 18.64 30.63 17.90
C LEU A 277 17.89 31.20 19.11
N GLU A 278 16.78 30.54 19.46
CA GLU A 278 16.16 30.70 20.77
C GLU A 278 16.90 29.84 21.78
N TYR A 279 17.14 30.38 22.98
CA TYR A 279 17.81 29.69 24.06
C TYR A 279 16.90 29.58 25.28
N ARG A 280 16.97 28.44 25.97
CA ARG A 280 16.33 28.20 27.26
C ARG A 280 17.32 27.52 28.18
N CYS A 281 17.55 28.11 29.35
CA CYS A 281 18.28 27.44 30.43
C CYS A 281 17.26 26.74 31.33
N ASP A 282 17.44 25.43 31.54
CA ASP A 282 16.73 24.74 32.59
C ASP A 282 17.46 24.96 33.91
N MET A 283 16.89 25.80 34.77
CA MET A 283 17.49 26.17 36.05
C MET A 283 17.58 25.00 37.04
N GLN A 284 16.79 23.92 36.86
CA GLN A 284 16.85 22.75 37.74
C GLN A 284 18.05 21.86 37.40
N THR A 285 18.32 21.69 36.11
CA THR A 285 19.39 20.79 35.63
C THR A 285 20.65 21.55 35.24
N SER A 286 20.61 22.89 35.22
CA SER A 286 21.66 23.77 34.69
C SER A 286 22.04 23.46 33.23
N ARG A 287 21.12 22.83 32.48
CA ARG A 287 21.33 22.47 31.07
C ARG A 287 20.82 23.57 30.16
N ASN A 288 21.60 23.88 29.13
CA ASN A 288 21.21 24.83 28.10
C ASN A 288 20.52 24.09 26.98
N TYR A 289 19.40 24.62 26.50
CA TYR A 289 18.68 24.14 25.34
C TYR A 289 18.62 25.24 24.29
N ALA A 290 18.68 24.87 23.02
CA ALA A 290 18.49 25.79 21.92
C ALA A 290 17.62 25.19 20.81
N ARG A 291 16.93 26.06 20.06
CA ARG A 291 16.14 25.71 18.88
C ARG A 291 16.11 26.85 17.87
N LEU A 292 15.62 26.56 16.67
CA LEU A 292 15.24 27.56 15.68
C LEU A 292 13.95 28.28 16.12
N PRO A 293 13.83 29.60 15.86
CA PRO A 293 12.59 30.36 16.09
C PRO A 293 11.44 29.96 15.15
#